data_AF-A0A075GT79-F1
#
_entry.id   AF-A0A075GT79-F1
#
_cell.length_a   1.000
_cell.length_b   1.000
_cell.length_c   1.000
_cell.angle_alpha   90.00
_cell.angle_beta   90.00
_cell.angle_gamma   90.00
#
_symmetry.space_group_name_H-M   'P 1'
#
loop_
_entity.id
_entity.type
_entity.pdbx_description
1 polymer ?
#
loop_
_entity_poly.entity_id
_entity_poly.type
_entity_poly.pdbx_seq_one_letter_code
_entity_poly.pdbx_strand_id
1 'polypeptide(L)' 'MHSKIEGEKCMELFMLKGDANSVSSITRDFQKNKRMDTVKLVTL' A
#
# COMPACT_ATOMS: atom_id res chain seq x y z
N MET A 1 -5.45 -3.99 7.24
CA MET A 1 -5.79 -5.43 7.24
C MET A 1 -4.67 -6.19 6.57
N HIS A 2 -4.33 -7.38 7.06
CA HIS A 2 -3.25 -8.20 6.52
C HIS A 2 -3.81 -9.61 6.24
N SER A 3 -3.43 -10.20 5.12
CA SER A 3 -3.73 -11.59 4.78
C SER A 3 -2.50 -12.25 4.17
N LYS A 4 -2.08 -13.38 4.75
CA LYS A 4 -1.08 -14.25 4.12
C LYS A 4 -1.73 -14.96 2.93
N ILE A 5 -1.07 -14.93 1.77
CA ILE A 5 -1.56 -15.63 0.56
C ILE A 5 -0.87 -16.99 0.47
N GLU A 6 0.43 -17.00 0.18
CA GLU A 6 1.21 -18.23 -0.02
C GLU A 6 2.70 -17.95 0.21
N GLY A 7 3.41 -18.89 0.85
CA GLY A 7 4.84 -18.74 1.12
C GLY A 7 5.13 -17.46 1.91
N GLU A 8 5.95 -16.59 1.33
CA GLU A 8 6.29 -15.26 1.88
C GLU A 8 5.43 -14.12 1.29
N LYS A 9 4.44 -14.43 0.46
CA LYS A 9 3.54 -13.43 -0.14
C LYS A 9 2.38 -13.10 0.76
N CYS A 10 2.19 -11.81 1.01
CA CYS A 10 1.08 -11.25 1.79
C CYS A 10 0.36 -10.18 0.98
N MET A 11 -0.93 -10.01 1.26
CA MET A 11 -1.74 -8.87 0.82
C MET A 11 -2.06 -7.99 2.02
N GLU A 12 -1.83 -6.70 1.88
CA GLU A 12 -2.18 -5.71 2.90
C GLU A 12 -3.11 -4.65 2.32
N LEU A 13 -4.13 -4.29 3.11
CA LEU A 13 -5.05 -3.19 2.82
C LEU A 13 -4.87 -2.11 3.88
N PHE A 14 -4.51 -0.91 3.43
CA PHE A 14 -4.36 0.27 4.26
C PHE A 14 -5.53 1.23 3.99
N MET A 15 -6.21 1.67 5.05
CA MET A 15 -7.18 2.76 4.96
C MET A 15 -6.47 4.06 5.34
N LEU A 16 -6.37 4.98 4.40
CA LEU A 16 -5.70 6.27 4.58
C LEU A 16 -6.73 7.39 4.59
N LYS A 17 -6.57 8.34 5.51
CA LYS A 17 -7.33 9.58 5.56
C LYS A 17 -6.35 10.74 5.57
N GLY A 18 -6.50 11.66 4.63
CA GLY A 18 -5.62 12.82 4.50
C GLY A 18 -5.95 13.61 3.24
N ASP A 19 -5.28 14.74 3.07
CA ASP A 19 -5.27 15.47 1.82
C ASP A 19 -4.52 14.71 0.71
N ALA A 20 -4.67 15.17 -0.53
CA ALA A 20 -4.07 14.52 -1.68
C ALA A 20 -2.54 14.43 -1.60
N ASN A 21 -1.86 15.43 -1.04
CA ASN A 21 -0.40 15.46 -0.97
C ASN A 21 0.12 14.46 0.06
N SER A 22 -0.50 14.40 1.24
CA SER A 22 -0.11 13.44 2.28
C SER A 22 -0.36 11.99 1.83
N VAL A 23 -1.53 11.68 1.25
CA VAL A 23 -1.84 10.34 0.73
C VAL A 23 -0.91 9.96 -0.43
N SER A 24 -0.60 10.89 -1.33
CA SER A 24 0.31 10.63 -2.45
C SER A 24 1.74 10.35 -1.98
N SER A 25 2.23 11.07 -0.96
CA SER A 25 3.56 10.84 -0.40
C SER A 25 3.68 9.44 0.19
N ILE A 26 2.71 9.02 1.01
CA ILE A 26 2.69 7.68 1.62
C ILE A 26 2.66 6.60 0.53
N THR A 27 1.78 6.76 -0.47
CA THR A 27 1.66 5.81 -1.58
C THR A 27 2.98 5.70 -2.36
N ARG A 28 3.67 6.82 -2.59
CA ARG A 28 4.96 6.84 -3.30
C ARG A 28 6.04 6.10 -2.53
N ASP A 29 6.05 6.20 -1.20
CA ASP A 29 7.01 5.50 -0.37
C ASP A 29 6.76 3.98 -0.37
N PHE A 30 5.50 3.55 -0.38
CA PHE A 30 5.15 2.14 -0.61
C PHE A 30 5.60 1.64 -1.98
N GLN A 31 5.37 2.42 -3.05
CA GLN A 31 5.78 2.05 -4.41
C GLN A 31 7.30 1.92 -4.58
N LYS A 32 8.10 2.66 -3.80
CA LYS A 32 9.57 2.55 -3.81
C LYS A 32 10.11 1.39 -2.98
N ASN A 33 9.27 0.79 -2.12
CA ASN A 33 9.70 -0.29 -1.25
C ASN A 33 9.87 -1.59 -2.05
N LYS A 34 11.11 -2.05 -2.20
CA LYS A 34 11.46 -3.27 -2.94
C LYS A 34 10.89 -4.57 -2.34
N ARG A 35 10.32 -4.53 -1.13
CA ARG A 35 9.64 -5.67 -0.50
C ARG A 35 8.15 -5.73 -0.82
N MET A 36 7.62 -4.74 -1.54
CA MET A 36 6.23 -4.71 -1.99
C MET A 36 6.18 -5.01 -3.49
N ASP A 37 5.62 -6.17 -3.85
CA ASP A 37 5.54 -6.60 -5.24
C ASP A 37 4.63 -5.71 -6.10
N THR A 38 3.52 -5.25 -5.53
CA THR A 38 2.52 -4.43 -6.22
C THR A 38 1.82 -3.50 -5.24
N VAL A 39 1.63 -2.24 -5.63
CA VAL A 39 0.96 -1.21 -4.83
C VAL A 39 -0.04 -0.47 -5.71
N LYS A 40 -1.30 -0.36 -5.26
CA LYS A 40 -2.36 0.37 -5.95
C LYS A 40 -3.13 1.26 -4.98
N LEU A 41 -3.23 2.54 -5.31
CA LEU A 41 -4.11 3.48 -4.62
C LEU A 41 -5.51 3.42 -5.21
N VAL A 42 -6.53 3.33 -4.36
CA VAL A 42 -7.94 3.44 -4.72
C VAL A 42 -8.52 4.60 -3.92
N THR A 43 -9.05 5.59 -4.61
CA THR A 43 -9.71 6.76 -4.01
C THR A 43 -11.22 6.53 -4.01
N LEU A 44 -11.89 7.00 -2.95
CA LEU A 44 -13.35 6.96 -2.80
C LEU A 44 -13.92 8.38 -2.94
#